data_AF-A0A972KDX8-F1
#
_entry.id   AF-A0A972KDX8-F1
#
_cell.length_a   1.000
_cell.length_b   1.000
_cell.length_c   1.000
_cell.angle_alpha   90.00
_cell.angle_beta   90.00
_cell.angle_gamma   90.00
#
_symmetry.space_group_name_H-M   'P 1'
#
loop_
_entity.id
_entity.type
_entity.pdbx_description
1 polymer ?
#
loop_
_entity_poly.entity_id
_entity_poly.type
_entity_poly.pdbx_seq_one_letter_code
_entity_poly.pdbx_strand_id
1 'polypeptide(L)'
;MINDADRRNLYAALSEAIGPKPSDLLMELLPPTGWAHLATQQDITAVRADITTVRADMTAVRADIDIVRADIDIAKTELRIEMSDLRTELKAEIHGVRTEVQDLRIELKADIQDVKSEIQDVKNMFPKLITANIASMIGTAGLVLGAVAIG
;
A
#
# COMPACT_ATOMS: atom_id res chain seq x y z
N MET A 1 58.92 32.40 -2.24
CA MET A 1 58.14 33.23 -3.20
C MET A 1 59.06 34.33 -3.67
N ILE A 2 59.24 34.50 -4.99
CA ILE A 2 60.02 35.61 -5.53
C ILE A 2 59.21 36.88 -5.30
N ASN A 3 59.71 37.79 -4.47
CA ASN A 3 59.07 39.06 -4.20
C ASN A 3 59.56 40.15 -5.18
N ASP A 4 58.96 41.32 -5.11
CA ASP A 4 59.28 42.42 -6.02
C ASP A 4 60.72 42.97 -5.84
N ALA A 5 61.32 42.78 -4.66
CA ALA A 5 62.70 43.14 -4.40
C ALA A 5 63.68 42.14 -5.06
N ASP A 6 63.37 40.85 -5.04
CA ASP A 6 64.14 39.80 -5.73
C ASP A 6 64.16 40.05 -7.25
N ARG A 7 63.02 40.49 -7.81
CA ARG A 7 62.91 40.88 -9.23
C ARG A 7 63.78 42.09 -9.56
N ARG A 8 63.76 43.14 -8.74
CA ARG A 8 64.62 44.32 -8.96
C ARG A 8 66.11 43.97 -8.89
N ASN A 9 66.50 43.14 -7.93
CA ASN A 9 67.88 42.69 -7.80
C ASN A 9 68.32 41.84 -9.01
N LEU A 10 67.44 40.97 -9.52
CA LEU A 10 67.69 40.18 -10.72
C LEU A 10 67.86 41.07 -11.97
N TYR A 11 67.02 42.10 -12.12
CA TYR A 11 67.14 43.06 -13.22
C TYR A 11 68.48 43.80 -13.19
N ALA A 12 68.90 44.26 -12.01
CA ALA A 12 70.18 44.96 -11.85
C ALA A 12 71.37 44.07 -12.26
N ALA A 13 71.40 42.83 -11.80
CA ALA A 13 72.46 41.88 -12.14
C ALA A 13 72.47 41.50 -13.64
N LEU A 14 71.30 41.33 -14.26
CA LEU A 14 71.19 41.06 -15.70
C LEU A 14 71.62 42.29 -16.51
N SER A 15 71.20 43.49 -16.12
CA SER A 15 71.54 44.71 -16.86
C SER A 15 73.05 44.99 -16.85
N GLU A 16 73.76 44.59 -15.81
CA GLU A 16 75.22 44.66 -15.72
C GLU A 16 75.90 43.63 -16.63
N ALA A 17 75.39 42.40 -16.68
CA ALA A 17 76.02 41.30 -17.41
C ALA A 17 75.75 41.30 -18.93
N ILE A 18 74.53 41.62 -19.35
CA ILE A 18 74.07 41.51 -20.74
C ILE A 18 73.50 42.82 -21.31
N GLY A 19 73.50 43.89 -20.52
CA GLY A 19 72.98 45.19 -20.90
C GLY A 19 71.47 45.37 -20.64
N PRO A 20 70.99 46.62 -20.70
CA PRO A 20 69.63 46.98 -20.28
C PRO A 20 68.55 46.43 -21.21
N LYS A 21 68.70 46.61 -22.54
CA LYS A 21 67.70 46.14 -23.53
C LYS A 21 67.42 44.63 -23.48
N PRO A 22 68.43 43.74 -23.43
CA PRO A 22 68.19 42.30 -23.28
C PRO A 22 67.57 41.94 -21.92
N SER A 23 67.89 42.69 -20.86
CA SER A 23 67.30 42.47 -19.52
C SER A 23 65.84 42.85 -19.46
N ASP A 24 65.46 43.99 -20.07
CA ASP A 24 64.06 44.40 -20.17
C ASP A 24 63.22 43.30 -20.84
N LEU A 25 63.72 42.75 -21.96
CA LEU A 25 63.04 41.66 -22.67
C LEU A 25 62.93 40.40 -21.80
N LEU A 26 63.99 40.03 -21.08
CA LEU A 26 63.95 38.86 -20.19
C LEU A 26 62.98 39.07 -19.03
N MET A 27 62.91 40.26 -18.45
CA MET A 27 61.95 40.57 -17.39
C MET A 27 60.52 40.67 -17.89
N GLU A 28 60.31 41.11 -19.13
CA GLU A 28 59.00 41.11 -19.80
C GLU A 28 58.49 39.69 -20.05
N LEU A 29 59.40 38.73 -20.27
CA LEU A 29 59.07 37.31 -20.41
C LEU A 29 58.83 36.59 -19.07
N LEU A 30 59.16 37.21 -17.94
CA LEU A 30 58.82 36.64 -16.63
C LEU A 30 57.37 36.98 -16.26
N PRO A 31 56.57 36.00 -15.83
CA PRO A 31 55.18 36.28 -15.46
C PRO A 31 55.10 37.26 -14.28
N PRO A 32 54.13 38.19 -14.30
CA PRO A 32 53.98 39.26 -13.31
C PRO A 32 53.61 38.73 -11.90
N THR A 33 53.16 37.48 -11.80
CA THR A 33 52.89 36.76 -10.55
C THR A 33 53.62 35.42 -10.54
N GLY A 34 54.06 34.96 -9.37
CA GLY A 34 54.77 33.68 -9.25
C GLY A 34 53.91 32.50 -9.75
N TRP A 35 54.56 31.52 -10.39
CA TRP A 35 53.95 30.28 -10.89
C TRP A 35 53.14 29.48 -9.85
N ALA A 36 53.38 29.73 -8.56
CA ALA A 36 52.67 29.09 -7.46
C ALA A 36 51.16 29.40 -7.37
N HIS A 37 50.67 30.43 -8.05
CA HIS A 37 49.24 30.78 -8.06
C HIS A 37 48.47 30.24 -9.27
N LEU A 38 49.17 29.65 -10.23
CA LEU A 38 48.55 29.03 -11.40
C LEU A 38 48.29 27.55 -11.11
N ALA A 39 47.10 27.07 -11.49
CA ALA A 39 46.80 25.65 -11.46
C ALA A 39 47.79 24.90 -12.35
N THR A 40 48.43 23.88 -11.79
CA THR A 40 49.37 23.02 -12.50
C THR A 40 48.62 22.04 -13.40
N GLN A 41 49.33 21.39 -14.31
CA GLN A 41 48.77 20.29 -15.10
C GLN A 41 48.29 19.13 -14.21
N GLN A 42 48.92 18.93 -13.04
CA GLN A 42 48.53 17.92 -12.08
C GLN A 42 47.17 18.26 -11.45
N ASP A 43 46.95 19.52 -11.07
CA ASP A 43 45.66 19.99 -10.53
C ASP A 43 44.52 19.79 -11.54
N ILE A 44 44.77 20.13 -12.81
CA ILE A 44 43.80 19.93 -13.89
C ILE A 44 43.50 18.43 -14.09
N THR A 45 44.52 17.58 -13.99
CA THR A 45 44.35 16.13 -14.12
C THR A 45 43.54 15.56 -12.97
N ALA A 46 43.76 16.03 -11.74
CA ALA A 46 42.98 15.65 -10.57
C ALA A 46 41.51 16.06 -10.73
N VAL A 47 41.23 17.31 -11.11
CA VAL A 47 39.86 17.79 -11.35
C VAL A 47 39.17 16.99 -12.47
N ARG A 48 39.89 16.61 -13.53
CA ARG A 48 39.34 15.75 -14.59
C ARG A 48 38.99 14.34 -14.09
N ALA A 49 39.80 13.78 -13.20
CA ALA A 49 39.51 12.50 -12.56
C ALA A 49 38.24 12.61 -11.70
N ASP A 50 38.14 13.64 -10.85
CA ASP A 50 36.96 13.88 -10.02
C ASP A 50 35.69 14.06 -10.85
N ILE A 51 35.76 14.84 -11.95
CA ILE A 51 34.63 15.01 -12.88
C ILE A 51 34.22 13.67 -13.50
N THR A 52 35.17 12.79 -13.80
CA THR A 52 34.88 11.46 -14.35
C THR A 52 34.16 10.59 -13.33
N THR A 53 34.61 10.62 -12.06
CA THR A 53 33.96 9.93 -10.95
C THR A 53 32.54 10.45 -10.73
N VAL A 54 32.35 11.78 -10.63
CA VAL A 54 31.02 12.37 -10.45
C VAL A 54 30.07 12.01 -11.60
N ARG A 55 30.57 11.95 -12.84
CA ARG A 55 29.75 11.51 -13.98
C ARG A 55 29.33 10.04 -13.86
N ALA A 56 30.23 9.17 -13.38
CA ALA A 56 29.90 7.77 -13.13
C ALA A 56 28.83 7.66 -12.03
N ASP A 57 29.00 8.37 -10.92
CA ASP A 57 28.04 8.40 -9.82
C ASP A 57 26.67 8.94 -10.27
N MET A 58 26.64 10.02 -11.06
CA MET A 58 25.39 10.55 -11.63
C MET A 58 24.70 9.54 -12.55
N THR A 59 25.47 8.74 -13.30
CA THR A 59 24.91 7.68 -14.16
C THR A 59 24.32 6.55 -13.32
N ALA A 60 25.00 6.14 -12.24
CA ALA A 60 24.50 5.15 -11.30
C ALA A 60 23.20 5.63 -10.61
N VAL A 61 23.19 6.86 -10.07
CA VAL A 61 21.99 7.45 -9.47
C VAL A 61 20.84 7.53 -10.46
N ARG A 62 21.11 7.81 -11.74
CA ARG A 62 20.06 7.80 -12.77
C ARG A 62 19.45 6.41 -12.94
N ALA A 63 20.27 5.37 -12.98
CA ALA A 63 19.81 3.99 -13.06
C ALA A 63 18.99 3.59 -11.83
N ASP A 64 19.44 3.95 -10.63
CA ASP A 64 18.70 3.69 -9.39
C ASP A 64 17.33 4.39 -9.38
N ILE A 65 17.25 5.63 -9.86
CA ILE A 65 15.98 6.36 -9.99
C ILE A 65 15.03 5.64 -10.96
N ASP A 66 15.53 5.13 -12.08
CA ASP A 66 14.72 4.43 -13.06
C ASP A 66 14.21 3.08 -12.53
N ILE A 67 15.03 2.37 -11.72
CA ILE A 67 14.59 1.18 -10.97
C ILE A 67 13.49 1.52 -9.98
N VAL A 68 13.70 2.52 -9.12
CA VAL A 68 12.70 2.94 -8.12
C VAL A 68 11.38 3.35 -8.78
N ARG A 69 11.42 4.01 -9.94
CA ARG A 69 10.21 4.33 -10.70
C ARG A 69 9.48 3.08 -11.17
N ALA A 70 10.20 2.08 -11.68
CA ALA A 70 9.60 0.81 -12.09
C ALA A 70 8.96 0.09 -10.89
N ASP A 71 9.64 0.04 -9.75
CA ASP A 71 9.11 -0.58 -8.53
C ASP A 71 7.84 0.13 -8.04
N ILE A 72 7.80 1.46 -8.09
CA ILE A 72 6.61 2.25 -7.74
C ILE A 72 5.43 1.95 -8.68
N ASP A 73 5.68 1.83 -9.99
CA ASP A 73 4.65 1.52 -10.97
C ASP A 73 4.10 0.09 -10.79
N ILE A 74 4.95 -0.87 -10.45
CA ILE A 74 4.56 -2.24 -10.08
C ILE A 74 3.69 -2.21 -8.83
N ALA A 75 4.16 -1.62 -7.73
CA ALA A 75 3.43 -1.56 -6.47
C ALA A 75 2.06 -0.87 -6.63
N LYS A 76 1.99 0.20 -7.43
CA LYS A 76 0.73 0.89 -7.73
C LYS A 76 -0.25 0.01 -8.51
N THR A 77 0.26 -0.87 -9.38
CA THR A 77 -0.55 -1.80 -10.15
C THR A 77 -1.07 -2.93 -9.26
N GLU A 78 -0.20 -3.52 -8.44
CA GLU A 78 -0.56 -4.55 -7.46
C GLU A 78 -1.64 -4.05 -6.49
N LEU A 79 -1.45 -2.87 -5.88
CA LEU A 79 -2.43 -2.28 -4.98
C LEU A 79 -3.80 -2.04 -5.65
N ARG A 80 -3.81 -1.69 -6.95
CA ARG A 80 -5.07 -1.52 -7.69
C ARG A 80 -5.79 -2.85 -7.91
N ILE A 81 -5.04 -3.91 -8.20
CA ILE A 81 -5.58 -5.26 -8.37
C ILE A 81 -6.15 -5.75 -7.04
N GLU A 82 -5.35 -5.71 -5.97
CA GLU A 82 -5.79 -6.14 -4.63
C GLU A 82 -7.05 -5.38 -4.17
N MET A 83 -7.10 -4.06 -4.37
CA MET A 83 -8.30 -3.27 -4.04
C MET A 83 -9.52 -3.63 -4.89
N SER A 84 -9.33 -4.04 -6.15
CA SER A 84 -10.41 -4.48 -7.02
C SER A 84 -10.93 -5.86 -6.60
N ASP A 85 -10.01 -6.77 -6.27
CA ASP A 85 -10.32 -8.13 -5.86
C ASP A 85 -11.05 -8.13 -4.52
N LEU A 86 -10.52 -7.43 -3.51
CA LEU A 86 -11.17 -7.25 -2.21
C LEU A 86 -12.56 -6.63 -2.33
N ARG A 87 -12.73 -5.63 -3.21
CA ARG A 87 -14.05 -5.03 -3.45
C ARG A 87 -15.03 -6.05 -4.05
N THR A 88 -14.55 -6.90 -4.96
CA THR A 88 -15.37 -7.91 -5.64
C THR A 88 -15.77 -9.02 -4.68
N GLU A 89 -14.81 -9.54 -3.92
CA GLU A 89 -15.00 -10.57 -2.89
C GLU A 89 -15.99 -10.09 -1.83
N LEU A 90 -15.76 -8.92 -1.23
CA LEU A 90 -16.65 -8.38 -0.21
C LEU A 90 -18.08 -8.16 -0.73
N LYS A 91 -18.23 -7.71 -1.99
CA LYS A 91 -19.56 -7.54 -2.60
C LYS A 91 -20.27 -8.87 -2.80
N ALA A 92 -19.53 -9.92 -3.17
CA ALA A 92 -20.05 -11.28 -3.31
C ALA A 92 -20.46 -11.85 -1.96
N GLU A 93 -19.62 -11.73 -0.93
CA GLU A 93 -19.92 -12.19 0.44
C GLU A 93 -21.15 -11.48 1.01
N ILE A 94 -21.27 -10.15 0.86
CA ILE A 94 -22.45 -9.40 1.31
C ILE A 94 -23.72 -9.88 0.59
N HIS A 95 -23.63 -10.20 -0.71
CA HIS A 95 -24.77 -10.78 -1.43
C HIS A 95 -25.11 -12.19 -0.95
N GLY A 96 -24.10 -13.01 -0.68
CA GLY A 96 -24.26 -14.34 -0.09
C GLY A 96 -25.01 -14.28 1.23
N VAL A 97 -24.50 -13.50 2.19
CA VAL A 97 -25.14 -13.30 3.50
C VAL A 97 -26.56 -12.75 3.37
N ARG A 98 -26.81 -11.79 2.46
CA ARG A 98 -28.17 -11.27 2.24
C ARG A 98 -29.12 -12.37 1.74
N THR A 99 -28.63 -13.27 0.89
CA THR A 99 -29.42 -14.39 0.35
C THR A 99 -29.71 -15.39 1.45
N GLU A 100 -28.70 -15.81 2.22
CA GLU A 100 -28.86 -16.70 3.37
C GLU A 100 -29.86 -16.14 4.39
N VAL A 101 -29.78 -14.85 4.72
CA VAL A 101 -30.74 -14.19 5.63
C VAL A 101 -32.15 -14.18 5.05
N GLN A 102 -32.30 -14.00 3.75
CA GLN A 102 -33.61 -14.04 3.09
C GLN A 102 -34.20 -15.46 3.12
N ASP A 103 -33.38 -16.47 2.84
CA ASP A 103 -33.79 -17.88 2.85
C ASP A 103 -34.19 -18.31 4.25
N LEU A 104 -33.37 -18.03 5.26
CA LEU A 104 -33.70 -18.26 6.68
C LEU A 104 -35.01 -17.58 7.09
N ARG A 105 -35.29 -16.38 6.56
CA ARG A 105 -36.55 -15.68 6.84
C ARG A 105 -37.75 -16.38 6.21
N ILE A 106 -37.59 -16.97 5.02
CA ILE A 106 -38.63 -17.74 4.34
C ILE A 106 -38.89 -19.03 5.12
N GLU A 107 -37.84 -19.78 5.45
CA GLU A 107 -37.92 -21.02 6.24
C GLU A 107 -38.62 -20.77 7.58
N LEU A 108 -38.17 -19.78 8.35
CA LEU A 108 -38.78 -19.46 9.63
C LEU A 108 -40.26 -19.05 9.50
N LYS A 109 -40.64 -18.39 8.40
CA LYS A 109 -42.05 -18.04 8.15
C LYS A 109 -42.88 -19.29 7.86
N ALA A 110 -42.33 -20.25 7.12
CA ALA A 110 -42.98 -21.53 6.86
C ALA A 110 -43.16 -22.32 8.17
N ASP A 111 -42.09 -22.45 8.96
CA ASP A 111 -42.13 -23.13 10.27
C ASP A 111 -43.19 -22.52 11.21
N ILE A 112 -43.27 -21.18 11.26
CA ILE A 112 -44.29 -20.49 12.05
C ILE A 112 -45.72 -20.78 11.53
N GLN A 113 -45.90 -20.90 10.21
CA GLN A 113 -47.20 -21.25 9.63
C GLN A 113 -47.59 -22.69 9.96
N ASP A 114 -46.64 -23.62 9.89
CA ASP A 114 -46.85 -25.03 10.21
C ASP A 114 -47.21 -25.21 11.68
N VAL A 115 -46.43 -24.63 12.60
CA VAL A 115 -46.74 -24.63 14.04
C VAL A 115 -48.11 -24.00 14.32
N LYS A 116 -48.47 -22.92 13.60
CA LYS A 116 -49.80 -22.31 13.75
C LYS A 116 -50.91 -23.26 13.28
N SER A 117 -50.70 -24.03 12.22
CA SER A 117 -51.64 -25.04 11.74
C SER A 117 -51.82 -26.15 12.76
N GLU A 118 -50.72 -26.70 13.28
CA GLU A 118 -50.74 -27.74 14.31
C GLU A 118 -51.51 -27.28 15.56
N ILE A 119 -51.29 -26.04 16.00
CA ILE A 119 -52.03 -25.45 17.12
C ILE A 119 -53.54 -25.36 16.81
N GLN A 120 -53.94 -24.99 15.60
CA GLN A 120 -55.36 -24.97 15.22
C GLN A 120 -55.96 -26.38 15.21
N ASP A 121 -55.24 -27.37 14.72
CA ASP A 121 -55.70 -28.75 14.69
C ASP A 121 -55.92 -29.29 16.11
N VAL A 122 -54.96 -29.09 17.02
CA VAL A 122 -55.10 -29.44 18.44
C VAL A 122 -56.29 -28.70 19.06
N LYS A 123 -56.44 -27.40 18.79
CA LYS A 123 -57.56 -26.59 19.28
C LYS A 123 -58.91 -27.12 18.78
N ASN A 124 -58.98 -27.61 17.54
CA ASN A 124 -60.18 -28.20 16.95
C ASN A 124 -60.48 -29.61 17.47
N MET A 125 -59.47 -30.37 17.87
CA MET A 125 -59.62 -31.70 18.46
C MET A 125 -60.15 -31.65 19.90
N PHE A 126 -59.73 -30.66 20.69
CA PHE A 126 -60.10 -30.55 22.11
C PHE A 126 -61.63 -30.60 22.38
N PRO A 127 -62.48 -29.78 21.72
CA PRO A 127 -63.93 -29.84 21.94
C PRO A 127 -64.56 -31.15 21.41
N LYS A 128 -64.01 -31.75 20.35
CA LYS A 128 -64.49 -33.05 19.83
C LYS A 128 -64.25 -34.16 20.84
N LEU A 129 -63.08 -34.19 21.47
CA LEU A 129 -62.76 -35.15 22.53
C LEU A 129 -63.66 -34.97 23.75
N ILE A 130 -63.89 -33.72 24.19
CA ILE A 130 -64.83 -33.44 25.29
C ILE A 130 -66.23 -33.94 24.95
N THR A 131 -66.73 -33.61 23.76
CA THR A 131 -68.08 -34.00 23.33
C THR A 131 -68.21 -35.54 23.23
N ALA A 132 -67.20 -36.21 22.66
CA ALA A 132 -67.16 -37.66 22.56
C ALA A 132 -67.14 -38.33 23.94
N ASN A 133 -66.36 -37.80 24.89
CA ASN A 133 -66.31 -38.30 26.27
C ASN A 133 -67.64 -38.10 27.02
N ILE A 134 -68.27 -36.91 26.89
CA ILE A 134 -69.58 -36.66 27.52
C ILE A 134 -70.64 -37.60 26.92
N ALA A 135 -70.67 -37.76 25.59
CA ALA A 135 -71.63 -38.63 24.91
C ALA A 135 -71.48 -40.10 25.33
N SER A 136 -70.25 -40.60 25.46
CA SER A 136 -69.99 -41.98 25.91
C SER A 136 -70.39 -42.19 27.38
N MET A 137 -70.11 -41.22 28.26
CA MET A 137 -70.53 -41.26 29.67
C MET A 137 -72.06 -41.29 29.84
N ILE A 138 -72.80 -40.51 29.05
CA ILE A 138 -74.26 -40.52 29.07
C ILE A 138 -74.77 -41.89 28.58
N GLY A 139 -74.19 -42.41 27.50
CA GLY A 139 -74.56 -43.73 26.95
C GLY A 139 -74.33 -44.88 27.94
N THR A 140 -73.18 -44.91 28.61
CA THR A 140 -72.90 -45.93 29.62
C THR A 140 -73.80 -45.80 30.85
N ALA A 141 -74.06 -44.58 31.33
CA ALA A 141 -74.99 -44.35 32.43
C ALA A 141 -76.42 -44.82 32.09
N GLY A 142 -76.89 -44.56 30.87
CA GLY A 142 -78.20 -45.02 30.40
C GLY A 142 -78.30 -46.55 30.33
N LEU A 143 -77.26 -47.24 29.88
CA LEU A 143 -77.20 -48.71 29.86
C LEU A 143 -77.24 -49.31 31.27
N VAL A 144 -76.50 -48.73 32.23
CA VAL A 144 -76.50 -49.17 33.63
C VAL A 144 -77.88 -49.01 34.26
N LEU A 145 -78.55 -47.87 34.05
CA LEU A 145 -79.91 -47.64 34.55
C LEU A 145 -80.92 -48.62 33.94
N GLY A 146 -80.83 -48.87 32.63
CA GLY A 146 -81.70 -49.84 31.95
C GLY A 146 -81.51 -51.27 32.47
N ALA A 147 -80.26 -51.68 32.74
CA ALA A 147 -79.97 -53.00 33.30
C ALA A 147 -80.54 -53.18 34.72
N VAL A 148 -80.51 -52.13 35.56
CA VAL A 148 -81.08 -52.17 36.93
C VAL A 148 -82.61 -52.21 36.91
N ALA A 149 -83.28 -51.63 35.90
CA ALA A 149 -84.74 -51.60 35.84
C ALA A 149 -85.39 -52.92 35.37
N ILE A 150 -84.62 -53.82 34.76
CA ILE A 150 -85.12 -55.08 34.16
C ILE A 150 -84.77 -56.32 35.02
N GLY A 151 -83.82 -56.20 35.95
CA GLY A 151 -83.46 -57.25 36.92
C GLY A 151 -84.17 -57.08 38.26
#